data_AF-A0A3B4EG25-F1
#
_entry.id   AF-A0A3B4EG25-F1
#
_cell.length_a   1.000
_cell.length_b   1.000
_cell.length_c   1.000
_cell.angle_alpha   90.00
_cell.angle_beta   90.00
_cell.angle_gamma   90.00
#
_symmetry.space_group_name_H-M   'P 1'
#
loop_
_entity.id
_entity.type
_entity.pdbx_description
1 polymer ?
#
loop_
_entity_poly.entity_id
_entity_poly.type
_entity_poly.pdbx_seq_one_letter_code
_entity_poly.pdbx_strand_id
1 'polypeptide(L)'
;MAGSQIREIFDDVKLIIDPETFAEPHKMLQELKKMGGNVRESCFIIGPFHTIEETFMNLSKLEKKKPQSVGHKRRNHVNHISPEMKSSPSPPAEPVVVDDAVMLYIQKKHSMELDKMKQMGVDMQLQGRHLMFHARDKTLRTDQVQFVRERFITLYQKISTDLQTRTYQLNASEVQLWCKRFPELLVRPQKHGVDLTGSYLTLERFERFLHSPPKRSSPMQINHMDHACATASSPPALQNRPNDKDEICCICLEPLVKSKSQTLEKCKHSFCRDCLKRAFEIKPVCPTCGVLYGALKGTQPEGGKMQIIQDSSSLPGYEGYRTKVIHYYIPSGIQKEEHPNPGQPYDGASRTAYLPDSSEGRKVLKLLKQAFEQRLIFTIGSSSTTGRSNVVTWNDIHHKTSRFGGPTAYGYPDPDYLKRVQEELKAKGIC
;
A
#
# COMPACT_ATOMS: atom_id res chain seq x y z
N MET A 1 -24.83 5.29 -7.66
CA MET A 1 -23.68 6.15 -7.26
C MET A 1 -22.41 5.35 -7.49
N ALA A 2 -21.42 6.00 -8.10
CA ALA A 2 -20.28 5.37 -8.77
C ALA A 2 -19.49 4.44 -7.84
N GLY A 3 -19.37 3.17 -8.24
CA GLY A 3 -18.50 2.20 -7.57
C GLY A 3 -17.05 2.65 -7.69
N SER A 4 -16.32 2.58 -6.58
CA SER A 4 -14.88 2.85 -6.48
C SER A 4 -14.10 1.80 -7.27
N GLN A 5 -14.05 1.96 -8.58
CA GLN A 5 -13.03 1.37 -9.43
C GLN A 5 -11.71 2.04 -9.06
N ILE A 6 -10.65 1.27 -8.79
CA ILE A 6 -9.30 1.80 -8.70
C ILE A 6 -9.08 2.56 -10.01
N ARG A 7 -8.95 3.90 -9.94
CA ARG A 7 -8.69 4.72 -11.12
C ARG A 7 -7.26 4.44 -11.58
N GLU A 8 -7.07 3.42 -12.42
CA GLU A 8 -5.91 3.36 -13.30
C GLU A 8 -6.09 4.50 -14.31
N ILE A 9 -5.26 5.55 -14.16
CA ILE A 9 -5.28 6.73 -15.04
C ILE A 9 -4.35 6.48 -16.22
N PHE A 10 -3.30 5.68 -16.01
CA PHE A 10 -2.38 5.20 -17.02
C PHE A 10 -2.40 3.67 -17.06
N ASP A 11 -2.65 3.11 -18.25
CA ASP A 11 -2.73 1.66 -18.47
C ASP A 11 -1.38 0.95 -18.18
N ASP A 12 -0.27 1.64 -18.44
CA ASP A 12 1.08 1.21 -18.11
C ASP A 12 1.85 2.35 -17.42
N VAL A 13 2.50 2.03 -16.30
CA VAL A 13 3.38 2.95 -15.57
C VAL A 13 4.82 2.47 -15.69
N LYS A 14 5.75 3.39 -15.96
CA LYS A 14 7.18 3.09 -15.97
C LYS A 14 7.81 3.51 -14.65
N LEU A 15 8.24 2.55 -13.84
CA LEU A 15 9.07 2.83 -12.67
C LEU A 15 10.53 2.77 -13.08
N ILE A 16 11.22 3.91 -12.97
CA ILE A 16 12.66 3.98 -13.19
C ILE A 16 13.36 4.05 -11.84
N ILE A 17 14.38 3.23 -11.70
CA ILE A 17 15.09 2.96 -10.46
C ILE A 17 16.51 3.43 -10.65
N ASP A 18 16.99 4.24 -9.70
CA ASP A 18 18.40 4.62 -9.64
C ASP A 18 19.14 3.58 -8.78
N PRO A 19 20.05 2.77 -9.35
CA PRO A 19 20.80 1.78 -8.58
C PRO A 19 21.63 2.39 -7.44
N GLU A 20 22.04 3.65 -7.55
CA GLU A 20 22.91 4.30 -6.57
C GLU A 20 22.20 4.63 -5.25
N THR A 21 20.86 4.59 -5.22
CA THR A 21 20.08 4.84 -3.99
C THR A 21 20.04 3.62 -3.06
N PHE A 22 20.47 2.44 -3.51
CA PHE A 22 20.38 1.17 -2.78
C PHE A 22 21.71 0.82 -2.08
N ALA A 23 21.62 0.12 -0.95
CA ALA A 23 22.83 -0.33 -0.22
C ALA A 23 23.58 -1.43 -0.98
N GLU A 24 22.85 -2.26 -1.73
CA GLU A 24 23.39 -3.37 -2.53
C GLU A 24 22.84 -3.29 -3.96
N PRO A 25 23.42 -2.42 -4.82
CA PRO A 25 22.92 -2.19 -6.19
C PRO A 25 22.81 -3.47 -7.02
N HIS A 26 23.74 -4.42 -6.84
CA HIS A 26 23.70 -5.70 -7.56
C HIS A 26 22.50 -6.58 -7.17
N LYS A 27 22.08 -6.57 -5.90
CA LYS A 27 20.87 -7.30 -5.46
C LYS A 27 19.61 -6.64 -5.99
N MET A 28 19.56 -5.31 -5.97
CA MET A 28 18.50 -4.53 -6.60
C MET A 28 18.37 -4.90 -8.09
N LEU A 29 19.47 -4.88 -8.85
CA LEU A 29 19.49 -5.23 -10.28
C LEU A 29 19.03 -6.66 -10.56
N GLN A 30 19.35 -7.60 -9.66
CA GLN A 30 18.87 -8.99 -9.76
C GLN A 30 17.36 -9.07 -9.51
N GLU A 31 16.85 -8.38 -8.48
CA GLU A 31 15.41 -8.32 -8.21
C GLU A 31 14.66 -7.64 -9.36
N LEU A 32 15.18 -6.53 -9.89
CA LEU A 32 14.60 -5.85 -11.05
C LEU A 32 14.55 -6.76 -12.29
N LYS A 33 15.61 -7.55 -12.56
CA LYS A 33 15.62 -8.55 -13.63
C LYS A 33 14.56 -9.64 -13.44
N LYS A 34 14.37 -10.15 -12.21
CA LYS A 34 13.37 -11.18 -11.90
C LYS A 34 11.95 -10.71 -12.19
N MET A 35 11.71 -9.41 -12.01
CA MET A 35 10.42 -8.77 -12.26
C MET A 35 10.24 -8.31 -13.73
N GLY A 36 11.12 -8.72 -14.64
CA GLY A 36 11.03 -8.37 -16.07
C GLY A 36 11.53 -6.96 -16.40
N GLY A 37 12.22 -6.29 -15.46
CA GLY A 37 12.78 -4.96 -15.69
C GLY A 37 14.01 -4.96 -16.60
N ASN A 38 14.15 -3.87 -17.36
CA ASN A 38 15.34 -3.59 -18.15
C ASN A 38 16.45 -3.02 -17.25
N VAL A 39 17.69 -3.43 -17.51
CA VAL A 39 18.90 -3.15 -16.71
C VAL A 39 20.13 -2.86 -17.59
N ARG A 40 19.95 -2.69 -18.91
CA ARG A 40 21.08 -2.54 -19.85
C ARG A 40 21.68 -1.13 -19.82
N GLU A 41 20.84 -0.09 -19.76
CA GLU A 41 21.26 1.32 -19.86
C GLU A 41 20.51 2.25 -18.89
N SER A 42 19.22 2.00 -18.68
CA SER A 42 18.41 2.60 -17.62
C SER A 42 17.68 1.48 -16.89
N CYS A 43 17.72 1.49 -15.56
CA CYS A 43 17.07 0.46 -14.74
C CYS A 43 15.60 0.81 -14.60
N PHE A 44 14.71 0.12 -15.33
CA PHE A 44 13.29 0.40 -15.27
C PHE A 44 12.42 -0.83 -15.46
N ILE A 45 11.18 -0.74 -15.00
CA ILE A 45 10.12 -1.72 -15.26
C ILE A 45 8.90 -0.98 -15.78
N ILE A 46 8.17 -1.58 -16.72
CA ILE A 46 6.92 -1.07 -17.28
C ILE A 46 5.86 -2.13 -17.05
N GLY A 47 4.69 -1.70 -16.59
CA GLY A 47 3.52 -2.56 -16.51
C GLY A 47 2.39 -1.88 -15.75
N PRO A 48 1.31 -2.62 -15.47
CA PRO A 48 0.18 -2.11 -14.70
C PRO A 48 0.62 -1.60 -13.33
N PHE A 49 -0.09 -0.58 -12.81
CA PHE A 49 0.32 0.11 -11.58
C PHE A 49 0.50 -0.85 -10.38
N HIS A 50 -0.35 -1.87 -10.25
CA HIS A 50 -0.22 -2.85 -9.16
C HIS A 50 1.10 -3.65 -9.22
N THR A 51 1.57 -3.98 -10.42
CA THR A 51 2.85 -4.68 -10.63
C THR A 51 4.03 -3.75 -10.28
N ILE A 52 3.90 -2.48 -10.64
CA ILE A 52 4.88 -1.44 -10.32
C ILE A 52 4.94 -1.17 -8.82
N GLU A 53 3.79 -1.12 -8.14
CA GLU A 53 3.71 -0.91 -6.69
C GLU A 53 4.30 -2.09 -5.91
N GLU A 54 4.00 -3.33 -6.32
CA GLU A 54 4.63 -4.53 -5.76
C GLU A 54 6.16 -4.49 -5.94
N THR A 55 6.62 -4.10 -7.12
CA THR A 55 8.05 -3.94 -7.43
C THR A 55 8.68 -2.88 -6.53
N PHE A 56 8.05 -1.72 -6.38
CA PHE A 56 8.52 -0.66 -5.47
C PHE A 56 8.58 -1.12 -4.02
N MET A 57 7.57 -1.86 -3.54
CA MET A 57 7.53 -2.39 -2.18
C MET A 57 8.60 -3.47 -1.95
N ASN A 58 8.99 -4.23 -2.97
CA ASN A 58 10.07 -5.20 -2.89
C ASN A 58 11.45 -4.52 -2.91
N LEU A 59 11.63 -3.51 -3.74
CA LEU A 59 12.89 -2.76 -3.83
C LEU A 59 13.12 -1.89 -2.59
N SER A 60 12.09 -1.23 -2.05
CA SER A 60 12.21 -0.40 -0.84
C SER A 60 12.70 -1.17 0.41
N LYS A 61 12.51 -2.49 0.46
CA LYS A 61 13.11 -3.36 1.49
C LYS A 61 14.65 -3.41 1.41
N LEU A 62 15.23 -3.04 0.27
CA LEU A 62 16.66 -3.00 -0.02
C LEU A 62 17.26 -1.58 0.11
N GLU A 63 16.44 -0.56 0.40
CA GLU A 63 16.89 0.82 0.60
C GLU A 63 17.49 1.04 2.01
N LYS A 64 18.45 1.97 2.12
CA LYS A 64 19.17 2.27 3.36
C LYS A 64 18.23 2.73 4.49
N LYS A 65 18.32 2.12 5.69
CA LYS A 65 18.16 2.87 6.95
C LYS A 65 19.41 3.73 7.14
N LYS A 66 19.34 5.04 6.89
CA LYS A 66 20.43 5.96 7.30
C LYS A 66 20.28 6.33 8.78
N PRO A 67 21.31 6.16 9.63
CA PRO A 67 21.50 6.97 10.83
C PRO A 67 21.89 8.41 10.42
N GLN A 68 21.56 9.38 11.26
CA GLN A 68 21.89 10.80 11.08
C GLN A 68 23.41 11.08 11.17
N SER A 69 23.91 11.98 10.31
CA SER A 69 25.22 12.68 10.29
C SER A 69 26.48 11.79 10.13
N VAL A 70 27.52 12.11 9.34
CA VAL A 70 28.35 13.32 9.27
C VAL A 70 29.11 13.34 7.91
N GLY A 71 29.40 14.54 7.37
CA GLY A 71 30.69 14.82 6.72
C GLY A 71 30.82 14.63 5.21
N HIS A 72 30.88 15.75 4.49
CA HIS A 72 31.43 15.87 3.15
C HIS A 72 32.80 15.19 3.00
N LYS A 73 33.01 14.45 1.89
CA LYS A 73 34.22 14.57 1.07
C LYS A 73 33.87 14.48 -0.42
N ARG A 74 34.10 15.60 -1.12
CA ARG A 74 34.25 15.68 -2.59
C ARG A 74 35.37 14.73 -3.04
N ARG A 75 35.18 14.03 -4.16
CA ARG A 75 36.29 13.66 -5.06
C ARG A 75 35.81 13.68 -6.52
N ASN A 76 36.57 14.39 -7.33
CA ASN A 76 36.35 14.71 -8.73
C ASN A 76 36.65 13.50 -9.65
N HIS A 77 35.95 13.50 -10.79
CA HIS A 77 36.19 12.87 -12.10
C HIS A 77 37.39 11.93 -12.31
N VAL A 78 37.12 10.83 -13.04
CA VAL A 78 37.91 10.45 -14.22
C VAL A 78 36.98 10.05 -15.36
N ASN A 79 37.14 10.76 -16.49
CA ASN A 79 36.54 10.48 -17.79
C ASN A 79 37.22 9.27 -18.45
N HIS A 80 36.46 8.39 -19.08
CA HIS A 80 36.93 7.65 -20.25
C HIS A 80 35.86 7.72 -21.36
N ILE A 81 36.26 8.39 -22.45
CA ILE A 81 35.63 8.51 -23.78
C ILE A 81 36.30 7.40 -24.61
N SER A 82 35.66 6.52 -25.41
CA SER A 82 34.80 6.67 -26.62
C SER A 82 34.44 5.25 -27.15
N PRO A 83 33.64 5.02 -28.23
CA PRO A 83 33.14 5.98 -29.23
C PRO A 83 31.63 5.98 -29.51
N GLU A 84 31.20 7.19 -29.88
CA GLU A 84 30.03 7.60 -30.67
C GLU A 84 29.13 6.50 -31.26
N MET A 85 27.94 6.34 -30.68
CA MET A 85 26.73 6.14 -31.45
C MET A 85 25.92 7.43 -31.38
N LYS A 86 25.68 8.05 -32.53
CA LYS A 86 24.79 9.20 -32.69
C LYS A 86 23.39 8.80 -32.21
N SER A 87 23.02 9.19 -30.99
CA SER A 87 21.63 9.10 -30.54
C SER A 87 20.84 10.20 -31.24
N SER A 88 19.91 9.79 -32.10
CA SER A 88 18.85 10.66 -32.63
C SER A 88 18.24 11.48 -31.49
N PRO A 89 17.89 12.77 -31.69
CA PRO A 89 17.25 13.56 -30.65
C PRO A 89 15.92 12.89 -30.30
N SER A 90 15.83 12.38 -29.06
CA SER A 90 14.59 11.83 -28.54
C SER A 90 13.51 12.90 -28.63
N PRO A 91 12.26 12.55 -29.03
CA PRO A 91 11.18 13.52 -29.08
C PRO A 91 10.99 14.20 -27.71
N PRO A 92 10.53 15.47 -27.68
CA PRO A 92 10.25 16.16 -26.42
C PRO A 92 9.27 15.34 -25.58
N ALA A 93 9.51 15.31 -24.26
CA ALA A 93 8.70 14.53 -23.33
C ALA A 93 7.23 14.95 -23.43
N GLU A 94 6.33 13.99 -23.70
CA GLU A 94 4.91 14.27 -23.86
C GLU A 94 4.29 14.83 -22.57
N PRO A 95 3.33 15.78 -22.67
CA PRO A 95 2.60 16.25 -21.50
C PRO A 95 1.89 15.11 -20.76
N VAL A 96 1.79 15.25 -19.45
CA VAL A 96 0.98 14.33 -18.62
C VAL A 96 -0.36 14.99 -18.32
N VAL A 97 -1.46 14.34 -18.69
CA VAL A 97 -2.82 14.81 -18.37
C VAL A 97 -3.10 14.54 -16.89
N VAL A 98 -3.54 15.57 -16.18
CA VAL A 98 -3.75 15.53 -14.73
C VAL A 98 -5.10 16.12 -14.32
N ASP A 99 -5.59 15.68 -13.17
CA ASP A 99 -6.80 16.16 -12.51
C ASP A 99 -6.43 17.25 -11.49
N ASP A 100 -7.20 18.34 -11.48
CA ASP A 100 -6.91 19.52 -10.66
C ASP A 100 -6.94 19.22 -9.15
N ALA A 101 -7.83 18.33 -8.69
CA ALA A 101 -7.94 17.98 -7.28
C ALA A 101 -6.76 17.11 -6.84
N VAL A 102 -6.35 16.16 -7.67
CA VAL A 102 -5.17 15.30 -7.43
C VAL A 102 -3.91 16.16 -7.44
N MET A 103 -3.74 17.03 -8.44
CA MET A 103 -2.58 17.92 -8.51
C MET A 103 -2.46 18.86 -7.32
N LEU A 104 -3.58 19.48 -6.92
CA LEU A 104 -3.56 20.35 -5.75
C LEU A 104 -3.17 19.59 -4.48
N TYR A 105 -3.65 18.34 -4.33
CA TYR A 105 -3.26 17.47 -3.23
C TYR A 105 -1.76 17.17 -3.25
N ILE A 106 -1.22 16.74 -4.38
CA ILE A 106 0.21 16.47 -4.55
C ILE A 106 1.05 17.70 -4.22
N GLN A 107 0.70 18.86 -4.76
CA GLN A 107 1.42 20.12 -4.50
C GLN A 107 1.43 20.52 -3.02
N LYS A 108 0.37 20.20 -2.27
CA LYS A 108 0.23 20.60 -0.86
C LYS A 108 0.74 19.56 0.14
N LYS A 109 0.59 18.27 -0.17
CA LYS A 109 0.90 17.16 0.76
C LYS A 109 2.15 16.38 0.37
N HIS A 110 2.61 16.50 -0.88
CA HIS A 110 3.77 15.80 -1.42
C HIS A 110 4.76 16.77 -2.12
N SER A 111 4.85 18.01 -1.60
CA SER A 111 5.74 19.04 -2.14
C SER A 111 7.21 18.62 -2.08
N MET A 112 7.61 17.90 -1.03
CA MET A 112 8.99 17.40 -0.89
C MET A 112 9.36 16.42 -1.99
N GLU A 113 8.46 15.54 -2.41
CA GLU A 113 8.67 14.64 -3.55
C GLU A 113 8.80 15.40 -4.87
N LEU A 114 7.96 16.42 -5.09
CA LEU A 114 8.06 17.27 -6.28
C LEU A 114 9.37 18.06 -6.31
N ASP A 115 9.82 18.58 -5.17
CA ASP A 115 11.07 19.34 -5.09
C ASP A 115 12.29 18.46 -5.36
N LYS A 116 12.28 17.21 -4.88
CA LYS A 116 13.32 16.22 -5.24
C LYS A 116 13.36 15.97 -6.75
N MET A 117 12.21 15.90 -7.42
CA MET A 117 12.14 15.78 -8.88
C MET A 117 12.70 17.02 -9.58
N LYS A 118 12.34 18.23 -9.12
CA LYS A 118 12.86 19.50 -9.68
C LYS A 118 14.36 19.68 -9.50
N GLN A 119 14.93 19.14 -8.42
CA GLN A 119 16.38 19.16 -8.17
C GLN A 119 17.17 18.39 -9.23
N MET A 120 16.52 17.54 -10.03
CA MET A 120 17.13 16.84 -11.15
C MET A 120 17.27 17.72 -12.41
N GLY A 121 17.08 19.03 -12.30
CA GLY A 121 17.25 19.99 -13.41
C GLY A 121 16.06 20.05 -14.37
N VAL A 122 14.90 19.51 -13.98
CA VAL A 122 13.67 19.50 -14.78
C VAL A 122 12.62 20.37 -14.11
N ASP A 123 12.11 21.37 -14.83
CA ASP A 123 10.97 22.16 -14.40
C ASP A 123 9.66 21.51 -14.83
N MET A 124 8.69 21.52 -13.93
CA MET A 124 7.34 21.01 -14.14
C MET A 124 6.38 22.20 -14.16
N GLN A 125 5.70 22.41 -15.29
CA GLN A 125 4.80 23.56 -15.47
C GLN A 125 3.41 23.08 -15.88
N LEU A 126 2.41 23.44 -15.08
CA LEU A 126 1.01 23.08 -15.36
C LEU A 126 0.40 24.11 -16.31
N GLN A 127 -0.10 23.65 -17.46
CA GLN A 127 -0.83 24.45 -18.45
C GLN A 127 -2.22 23.84 -18.66
N GLY A 128 -3.23 24.42 -18.02
CA GLY A 128 -4.55 23.78 -17.92
C GLY A 128 -4.44 22.42 -17.23
N ARG A 129 -4.91 21.35 -17.88
CA ARG A 129 -4.80 19.97 -17.38
C ARG A 129 -3.54 19.22 -17.84
N HIS A 130 -2.59 19.90 -18.47
CA HIS A 130 -1.39 19.28 -19.01
C HIS A 130 -0.16 19.71 -18.20
N LEU A 131 0.50 18.76 -17.57
CA LEU A 131 1.77 19.00 -16.90
C LEU A 131 2.92 18.80 -17.89
N MET A 132 3.63 19.89 -18.16
CA MET A 132 4.78 19.95 -19.06
C MET A 132 6.09 19.75 -18.29
N PHE A 133 7.06 19.09 -18.91
CA PHE A 133 8.39 18.83 -18.35
C PHE A 133 9.45 19.48 -19.23
N HIS A 134 10.23 20.41 -18.68
CA HIS A 134 11.24 21.16 -19.41
C HIS A 134 12.60 21.02 -18.74
N ALA A 135 13.64 20.77 -19.53
CA ALA A 135 15.01 20.89 -19.04
C ALA A 135 15.32 22.35 -18.66
N ARG A 136 15.91 22.56 -17.49
CA ARG A 136 16.34 23.89 -17.01
C ARG A 136 17.58 24.40 -17.75
N ASP A 137 18.37 23.49 -18.31
CA ASP A 137 19.56 23.80 -19.10
C ASP A 137 19.58 22.97 -20.39
N LYS A 138 20.09 23.54 -21.50
CA LYS A 138 20.26 22.89 -22.80
C LYS A 138 21.26 21.75 -22.78
N THR A 139 22.09 21.67 -21.74
CA THR A 139 23.04 20.57 -21.50
C THR A 139 22.39 19.33 -20.89
N LEU A 140 21.15 19.45 -20.38
CA LEU A 140 20.43 18.34 -19.77
C LEU A 140 20.00 17.35 -20.85
N ARG A 141 20.31 16.07 -20.65
CA ARG A 141 19.96 15.02 -21.61
C ARG A 141 18.44 14.75 -21.62
N THR A 142 17.87 14.46 -22.79
CA THR A 142 16.43 14.19 -22.94
C THR A 142 15.94 12.98 -22.13
N ASP A 143 16.81 11.99 -21.90
CA ASP A 143 16.51 10.82 -21.06
C ASP A 143 16.23 11.20 -19.59
N GLN A 144 16.85 12.26 -19.09
CA GLN A 144 16.64 12.77 -17.74
C GLN A 144 15.30 13.49 -17.59
N VAL A 145 14.84 14.19 -18.63
CA VAL A 145 13.49 14.79 -18.66
C VAL A 145 12.44 13.69 -18.66
N GLN A 146 12.62 12.66 -19.50
CA GLN A 146 11.73 11.50 -19.50
C GLN A 146 11.76 10.78 -18.15
N PHE A 147 12.93 10.68 -17.52
CA PHE A 147 13.04 10.08 -16.19
C PHE A 147 12.15 10.76 -15.16
N VAL A 148 12.22 12.09 -15.09
CA VAL A 148 11.41 12.87 -14.14
C VAL A 148 9.92 12.76 -14.46
N ARG A 149 9.55 12.74 -15.75
CA ARG A 149 8.17 12.53 -16.19
C ARG A 149 7.61 11.20 -15.68
N GLU A 150 8.32 10.09 -15.89
CA GLU A 150 7.84 8.77 -15.45
C GLU A 150 7.77 8.65 -13.92
N ARG A 151 8.73 9.26 -13.21
CA ARG A 151 8.72 9.33 -11.75
C ARG A 151 7.52 10.12 -11.23
N PHE A 152 7.14 11.19 -11.91
CA PHE A 152 5.92 11.94 -11.63
C PHE A 152 4.67 11.09 -11.89
N ILE A 153 4.58 10.42 -13.05
CA ILE A 153 3.44 9.55 -13.40
C ILE A 153 3.23 8.49 -12.32
N THR A 154 4.31 7.85 -11.85
CA THR A 154 4.26 6.85 -10.78
C THR A 154 3.70 7.43 -9.48
N LEU A 155 4.20 8.59 -9.05
CA LEU A 155 3.71 9.27 -7.83
C LEU A 155 2.24 9.66 -7.98
N TYR A 156 1.88 10.22 -9.13
CA TYR A 156 0.55 10.68 -9.44
C TYR A 156 -0.45 9.51 -9.41
N GLN A 157 -0.14 8.42 -10.11
CA GLN A 157 -0.94 7.21 -10.14
C GLN A 157 -1.09 6.58 -8.75
N LYS A 158 -0.02 6.57 -7.95
CA LYS A 158 -0.06 6.08 -6.57
C LYS A 158 -1.00 6.88 -5.68
N ILE A 159 -1.00 8.20 -5.82
CA ILE A 159 -1.85 9.06 -5.00
C ILE A 159 -3.29 9.00 -5.49
N SER A 160 -3.50 9.08 -6.81
CA SER A 160 -4.84 9.15 -7.40
C SER A 160 -5.71 7.91 -7.16
N THR A 161 -5.10 6.75 -6.96
CA THR A 161 -5.82 5.47 -6.79
C THR A 161 -6.61 5.41 -5.48
N ASP A 162 -6.10 6.02 -4.41
CA ASP A 162 -6.73 6.03 -3.08
C ASP A 162 -7.34 7.41 -2.73
N LEU A 163 -7.05 8.45 -3.52
CA LEU A 163 -7.53 9.81 -3.24
C LEU A 163 -8.99 10.01 -3.63
N GLN A 164 -9.79 10.49 -2.68
CA GLN A 164 -11.17 10.89 -2.90
C GLN A 164 -11.38 12.33 -2.43
N THR A 165 -12.38 13.00 -3.00
CA THR A 165 -12.89 14.28 -2.51
C THR A 165 -14.35 14.08 -2.09
N ARG A 166 -14.69 14.42 -0.85
CA ARG A 166 -16.07 14.39 -0.33
C ARG A 166 -16.45 15.79 0.17
N THR A 167 -17.68 16.20 -0.13
CA THR A 167 -18.22 17.50 0.30
C THR A 167 -19.03 17.32 1.57
N TYR A 168 -18.78 18.18 2.55
CA TYR A 168 -19.46 18.16 3.84
C TYR A 168 -20.11 19.49 4.15
N GLN A 169 -21.31 19.45 4.75
CA GLN A 169 -22.01 20.63 5.24
C GLN A 169 -21.44 21.07 6.61
N LEU A 170 -20.20 21.54 6.61
CA LEU A 170 -19.47 21.95 7.82
C LEU A 170 -19.07 23.42 7.68
N ASN A 171 -18.99 24.14 8.81
CA ASN A 171 -18.49 25.50 8.79
C ASN A 171 -16.95 25.52 8.71
N ALA A 172 -16.37 26.51 8.04
CA ALA A 172 -14.93 26.55 7.77
C ALA A 172 -14.07 26.58 9.06
N SER A 173 -14.58 27.21 10.12
CA SER A 173 -13.90 27.37 11.42
C SER A 173 -13.77 26.04 12.19
N GLU A 174 -14.81 25.19 12.17
CA GLU A 174 -14.77 23.86 12.79
C GLU A 174 -13.84 22.91 12.04
N VAL A 175 -13.86 22.97 10.70
CA VAL A 175 -13.00 22.14 9.86
C VAL A 175 -11.53 22.44 10.14
N GLN A 176 -11.14 23.71 10.29
CA GLN A 176 -9.75 24.08 10.54
C GLN A 176 -9.21 23.57 11.89
N LEU A 177 -10.07 23.48 12.91
CA LEU A 177 -9.74 22.85 14.19
C LEU A 177 -9.52 21.34 14.03
N TRP A 178 -10.37 20.67 13.25
CA TRP A 178 -10.27 19.22 12.99
C TRP A 178 -9.12 18.84 12.07
N CYS A 179 -8.70 19.74 11.17
CA CYS A 179 -7.53 19.54 10.32
C CYS A 179 -6.24 19.33 11.11
N LYS A 180 -6.14 19.87 12.34
CA LYS A 180 -5.00 19.59 13.22
C LYS A 180 -4.93 18.10 13.59
N ARG A 181 -6.07 17.42 13.67
CA ARG A 181 -6.21 16.00 14.00
C ARG A 181 -6.11 15.10 12.76
N PHE A 182 -6.37 15.65 11.58
CA PHE A 182 -6.26 14.98 10.30
C PHE A 182 -5.35 15.77 9.34
N PRO A 183 -4.03 15.85 9.63
CA PRO A 183 -3.11 16.67 8.85
C PRO A 183 -2.97 16.20 7.39
N GLU A 184 -3.35 14.97 7.08
CA GLU A 184 -3.31 14.39 5.73
C GLU A 184 -4.46 14.88 4.83
N LEU A 185 -5.52 15.45 5.41
CA LEU A 185 -6.64 16.00 4.64
C LEU A 185 -6.26 17.35 4.03
N LEU A 186 -6.60 17.53 2.77
CA LEU A 186 -6.63 18.82 2.10
C LEU A 186 -8.05 19.37 2.19
N VAL A 187 -8.16 20.64 2.54
CA VAL A 187 -9.44 21.31 2.79
C VAL A 187 -9.64 22.43 1.79
N ARG A 188 -10.78 22.41 1.11
CA ARG A 188 -11.17 23.44 0.16
C ARG A 188 -12.56 23.98 0.53
N PRO A 189 -12.66 25.23 1.00
CA PRO A 189 -13.94 25.87 1.25
C PRO A 189 -14.79 25.95 -0.03
N GLN A 190 -16.09 25.71 0.10
CA GLN A 190 -17.09 25.82 -0.98
C GLN A 190 -18.22 26.76 -0.58
N LYS A 191 -19.05 27.19 -1.54
CA LYS A 191 -20.20 28.08 -1.29
C LYS A 191 -21.19 27.50 -0.27
N HIS A 192 -21.36 26.17 -0.25
CA HIS A 192 -22.31 25.47 0.62
C HIS A 192 -21.63 24.28 1.33
N GLY A 193 -20.53 24.55 2.04
CA GLY A 193 -19.81 23.54 2.82
C GLY A 193 -18.31 23.53 2.51
N VAL A 194 -17.70 22.37 2.70
CA VAL A 194 -16.25 22.19 2.57
C VAL A 194 -15.95 20.86 1.89
N ASP A 195 -15.09 20.90 0.88
CA ASP A 195 -14.53 19.69 0.28
C ASP A 195 -13.31 19.25 1.09
N LEU A 196 -13.30 17.98 1.46
CA LEU A 196 -12.13 17.32 2.03
C LEU A 196 -11.59 16.31 1.03
N THR A 197 -10.33 16.47 0.66
CA THR A 197 -9.61 15.59 -0.23
C THR A 197 -8.55 14.82 0.56
N GLY A 198 -8.53 13.50 0.46
CA GLY A 198 -7.59 12.62 1.15
C GLY A 198 -7.79 11.16 0.79
N SER A 199 -6.98 10.25 1.37
CA SER A 199 -7.17 8.83 1.13
C SER A 199 -8.53 8.34 1.62
N TYR A 200 -9.05 7.27 1.00
CA TYR A 200 -10.29 6.62 1.41
C TYR A 200 -10.29 6.34 2.92
N LEU A 201 -9.22 5.70 3.42
CA LEU A 201 -9.07 5.40 4.85
C LEU A 201 -9.08 6.64 5.75
N THR A 202 -8.55 7.77 5.29
CA THR A 202 -8.54 9.01 6.08
C THR A 202 -9.93 9.63 6.14
N LEU A 203 -10.67 9.62 5.02
CA LEU A 203 -12.04 10.13 4.96
C LEU A 203 -13.00 9.28 5.77
N GLU A 204 -12.87 7.94 5.74
CA GLU A 204 -13.65 7.03 6.58
C GLU A 204 -13.41 7.27 8.08
N ARG A 205 -12.16 7.54 8.48
CA ARG A 205 -11.85 7.91 9.88
C ARG A 205 -12.48 9.24 10.26
N PHE A 206 -12.46 10.20 9.34
CA PHE A 206 -13.06 11.52 9.55
C PHE A 206 -14.59 11.42 9.71
N GLU A 207 -15.27 10.63 8.87
CA GLU A 207 -16.72 10.43 8.98
C GLU A 207 -17.11 9.76 10.29
N ARG A 208 -16.40 8.70 10.72
CA ARG A 208 -16.68 8.09 12.04
C ARG A 208 -16.51 9.08 13.18
N PHE A 209 -15.54 9.99 13.07
CA PHE A 209 -15.35 11.06 14.05
C PHE A 209 -16.55 12.02 14.09
N LEU A 210 -17.12 12.38 12.93
CA LEU A 210 -18.33 13.22 12.89
C LEU A 210 -19.55 12.57 13.55
N HIS A 211 -19.73 11.26 13.35
CA HIS A 211 -20.90 10.53 13.86
C HIS A 211 -20.77 10.10 15.34
N SER A 212 -19.58 10.21 15.94
CA SER A 212 -19.35 9.88 17.35
C SER A 212 -18.19 10.72 17.93
N PRO A 213 -18.41 12.03 18.16
CA PRO A 213 -17.42 12.87 18.79
C PRO A 213 -17.20 12.42 20.24
N PRO A 214 -15.93 12.29 20.72
CA PRO A 214 -15.67 11.97 22.11
C PRO A 214 -16.29 13.04 23.03
N LYS A 215 -16.85 12.60 24.17
CA LYS A 215 -17.51 13.48 25.15
C LYS A 215 -16.54 14.60 25.56
N ARG A 216 -16.97 15.85 25.36
CA ARG A 216 -16.23 17.04 25.77
C ARG A 216 -16.04 17.02 27.29
N SER A 217 -14.83 16.74 27.77
CA SER A 217 -14.40 17.24 29.07
C SER A 217 -14.08 18.74 28.93
N SER A 218 -14.58 19.52 29.88
CA SER A 218 -14.62 20.98 29.92
C SER A 218 -13.29 21.69 29.57
N PRO A 219 -13.33 22.94 29.05
CA PRO A 219 -12.11 23.67 28.72
C PRO A 219 -11.40 24.13 30.00
N MET A 220 -10.17 23.64 30.23
CA MET A 220 -9.28 24.28 31.20
C MET A 220 -8.91 25.67 30.67
N GLN A 221 -9.14 26.67 31.51
CA GLN A 221 -8.74 28.06 31.30
C GLN A 221 -7.22 28.13 31.12
N ILE A 222 -6.79 28.67 29.99
CA ILE A 222 -5.40 29.06 29.76
C ILE A 222 -5.24 30.45 30.36
N ASN A 223 -4.62 30.53 31.54
CA ASN A 223 -4.15 31.80 32.08
C ASN A 223 -2.92 32.25 31.27
N HIS A 224 -3.06 33.42 30.65
CA HIS A 224 -1.97 34.23 30.14
C HIS A 224 -1.05 34.66 31.28
N MET A 225 0.26 34.53 31.11
CA MET A 225 1.24 35.48 31.66
C MET A 225 2.46 35.50 30.75
N ASP A 226 2.79 36.72 30.32
CA ASP A 226 3.82 37.07 29.35
C ASP A 226 5.23 37.15 29.95
N HIS A 227 6.20 37.19 29.01
CA HIS A 227 7.54 37.77 29.06
C HIS A 227 8.77 36.92 29.46
N ALA A 228 9.58 36.68 28.41
CA ALA A 228 10.99 37.07 28.23
C ALA A 228 12.13 36.08 28.53
N CYS A 229 12.78 35.69 27.42
CA CYS A 229 14.22 35.49 27.13
C CYS A 229 15.26 35.53 28.29
N ALA A 230 16.08 34.48 28.44
CA ALA A 230 17.52 34.46 28.09
C ALA A 230 18.34 33.32 28.79
N THR A 231 19.20 32.69 27.98
CA THR A 231 20.54 32.11 28.25
C THR A 231 20.79 30.95 29.25
N ALA A 232 21.30 29.86 28.64
CA ALA A 232 22.29 28.85 29.05
C ALA A 232 22.92 28.83 30.46
N SER A 233 22.90 27.65 31.10
CA SER A 233 24.08 26.87 31.59
C SER A 233 23.62 25.65 32.42
N SER A 234 24.35 24.53 32.33
CA SER A 234 24.05 23.22 32.98
C SER A 234 24.69 23.09 34.39
N PRO A 235 24.63 21.92 35.09
CA PRO A 235 23.79 21.60 36.25
C PRO A 235 24.63 21.34 37.56
N PRO A 236 24.05 20.93 38.73
CA PRO A 236 23.87 19.48 38.99
C PRO A 236 22.74 19.06 39.99
N ALA A 237 22.31 17.80 39.80
CA ALA A 237 21.82 16.79 40.76
C ALA A 237 20.78 17.14 41.84
N LEU A 238 19.55 16.61 41.69
CA LEU A 238 18.69 16.13 42.79
C LEU A 238 17.69 15.07 42.28
N GLN A 239 17.86 13.84 42.78
CA GLN A 239 16.84 12.90 43.29
C GLN A 239 15.54 12.61 42.50
N ASN A 240 15.33 11.31 42.26
CA ASN A 240 14.06 10.57 42.11
C ASN A 240 12.80 11.35 41.67
N ARG A 241 12.35 11.11 40.43
CA ARG A 241 10.93 11.22 40.06
C ARG A 241 10.48 9.93 39.35
N PRO A 242 9.33 9.35 39.73
CA PRO A 242 8.73 8.27 38.95
C PRO A 242 8.35 8.85 37.58
N ASN A 243 8.81 8.18 36.53
CA ASN A 243 8.54 8.54 35.15
C ASN A 243 7.10 8.14 34.80
N ASP A 244 6.12 8.90 35.28
CA ASP A 244 4.71 8.77 34.88
C ASP A 244 4.56 9.40 33.50
N LYS A 245 4.99 8.66 32.47
CA LYS A 245 4.43 8.82 31.13
C LYS A 245 3.17 7.98 31.15
N ASP A 246 2.03 8.63 31.37
CA ASP A 246 0.72 7.98 31.21
C ASP A 246 0.71 7.25 29.86
N GLU A 247 0.79 5.92 29.88
CA GLU A 247 0.73 5.13 28.65
C GLU A 247 -0.64 5.40 28.01
N ILE A 248 -0.69 5.90 26.78
CA ILE A 248 -1.96 6.25 26.13
C ILE A 248 -2.47 5.04 25.33
N CYS A 249 -3.76 4.72 25.43
CA CYS A 249 -4.36 3.70 24.58
C CYS A 249 -4.50 4.21 23.14
N CYS A 250 -3.86 3.59 22.15
CA CYS A 250 -3.94 4.08 20.76
C CYS A 250 -5.31 3.88 20.07
N ILE A 251 -6.26 3.19 20.72
CA ILE A 251 -7.61 2.97 20.19
C ILE A 251 -8.55 4.12 20.60
N CYS A 252 -8.65 4.41 21.91
CA CYS A 252 -9.51 5.50 22.41
C CYS A 252 -8.77 6.82 22.64
N LEU A 253 -7.43 6.80 22.64
CA LEU A 253 -6.55 7.93 22.91
C LEU A 253 -6.65 8.48 24.35
N GLU A 254 -7.17 7.68 25.28
CA GLU A 254 -7.22 8.01 26.71
C GLU A 254 -6.02 7.39 27.47
N PRO A 255 -5.59 7.99 28.60
CA PRO A 255 -4.60 7.40 29.50
C PRO A 255 -5.00 5.99 29.95
N LEU A 256 -4.04 5.06 29.95
CA LEU A 256 -4.25 3.70 30.39
C LEU A 256 -4.36 3.65 31.91
N VAL A 257 -5.55 3.32 32.38
CA VAL A 257 -5.76 2.95 33.78
C VAL A 257 -5.27 1.51 33.97
N LYS A 258 -4.22 1.30 34.78
CA LYS A 258 -3.58 -0.02 35.02
C LYS A 258 -4.58 -1.15 35.33
N SER A 259 -5.64 -0.88 36.09
CA SER A 259 -6.66 -1.88 36.45
C SER A 259 -7.59 -2.27 35.28
N LYS A 260 -7.71 -1.41 34.27
CA LYS A 260 -8.56 -1.59 33.08
C LYS A 260 -7.74 -1.75 31.79
N SER A 261 -6.42 -1.86 31.90
CA SER A 261 -5.55 -2.14 30.75
C SER A 261 -5.28 -3.63 30.61
N GLN A 262 -4.82 -4.00 29.42
CA GLN A 262 -4.33 -5.33 29.07
C GLN A 262 -3.11 -5.18 28.17
N THR A 263 -2.03 -5.85 28.53
CA THR A 263 -0.79 -5.90 27.76
C THR A 263 -0.74 -7.20 26.97
N LEU A 264 -0.51 -7.10 25.67
CA LEU A 264 -0.45 -8.25 24.79
C LEU A 264 0.87 -9.02 24.94
N GLU A 265 0.82 -10.34 25.08
CA GLU A 265 1.97 -11.15 25.49
C GLU A 265 3.13 -11.20 24.48
N LYS A 266 2.83 -11.27 23.18
CA LYS A 266 3.86 -11.43 22.12
C LYS A 266 4.59 -10.13 21.79
N CYS A 267 3.90 -8.98 21.87
CA CYS A 267 4.43 -7.69 21.41
C CYS A 267 4.49 -6.61 22.49
N LYS A 268 4.01 -6.90 23.72
CA LYS A 268 4.06 -6.02 24.90
C LYS A 268 3.39 -4.65 24.76
N HIS A 269 2.52 -4.46 23.77
CA HIS A 269 1.70 -3.26 23.65
C HIS A 269 0.50 -3.33 24.59
N SER A 270 0.19 -2.20 25.25
CA SER A 270 -0.90 -2.06 26.23
C SER A 270 -2.11 -1.31 25.66
N PHE A 271 -3.31 -1.74 26.02
CA PHE A 271 -4.58 -1.14 25.57
C PHE A 271 -5.60 -1.18 26.71
N CYS A 272 -6.65 -0.36 26.66
CA CYS A 272 -7.84 -0.59 27.49
C CYS A 272 -8.44 -1.96 27.14
N ARG A 273 -8.81 -2.76 28.15
CA ARG A 273 -9.32 -4.13 27.97
C ARG A 273 -10.52 -4.18 27.03
N ASP A 274 -11.47 -3.26 27.19
CA ASP A 274 -12.67 -3.18 26.34
C ASP A 274 -12.37 -2.70 24.92
N CYS A 275 -11.33 -1.87 24.75
CA CYS A 275 -10.89 -1.44 23.43
C CYS A 275 -10.21 -2.60 22.69
N LEU A 276 -9.34 -3.34 23.37
CA LEU A 276 -8.68 -4.51 22.82
C LEU A 276 -9.67 -5.62 22.47
N LYS A 277 -10.63 -5.90 23.36
CA LYS A 277 -11.69 -6.89 23.12
C LYS A 277 -12.46 -6.58 21.84
N ARG A 278 -12.97 -5.35 21.69
CA ARG A 278 -13.69 -4.92 20.48
C ARG A 278 -12.81 -4.96 19.23
N ALA A 279 -11.54 -4.56 19.34
CA ALA A 279 -10.62 -4.65 18.22
C ALA A 279 -10.41 -6.11 17.77
N PHE A 280 -10.27 -7.04 18.71
CA PHE A 280 -10.07 -8.45 18.44
C PHE A 280 -11.32 -9.15 17.91
N GLU A 281 -12.52 -8.70 18.28
CA GLU A 281 -13.79 -9.15 17.68
C GLU A 281 -13.84 -8.83 16.16
N ILE A 282 -13.23 -7.72 15.73
CA ILE A 282 -13.11 -7.35 14.32
C ILE A 282 -11.95 -8.13 13.66
N LYS A 283 -10.76 -8.01 14.23
CA LYS A 283 -9.55 -8.68 13.73
C LYS A 283 -8.58 -8.92 14.89
N PRO A 284 -8.16 -10.16 15.15
CA PRO A 284 -7.30 -10.48 16.29
C PRO A 284 -5.82 -10.13 16.04
N VAL A 285 -5.54 -8.89 15.64
CA VAL A 285 -4.19 -8.34 15.44
C VAL A 285 -3.95 -7.18 16.40
N CYS A 286 -2.72 -7.03 16.88
CA CYS A 286 -2.33 -5.89 17.69
C CYS A 286 -2.57 -4.58 16.92
N PRO A 287 -3.39 -3.65 17.43
CA PRO A 287 -3.67 -2.38 16.76
C PRO A 287 -2.44 -1.49 16.53
N THR A 288 -1.35 -1.70 17.29
CA THR A 288 -0.12 -0.91 17.19
C THR A 288 0.87 -1.46 16.16
N CYS A 289 1.03 -2.80 16.09
CA CYS A 289 2.12 -3.42 15.32
C CYS A 289 1.68 -4.55 14.39
N GLY A 290 0.39 -4.90 14.37
CA GLY A 290 -0.16 -5.92 13.48
C GLY A 290 0.11 -7.37 13.87
N VAL A 291 0.82 -7.64 14.98
CA VAL A 291 1.08 -9.01 15.47
C VAL A 291 -0.23 -9.76 15.70
N LEU A 292 -0.34 -10.99 15.18
CA LEU A 292 -1.55 -11.81 15.22
C LEU A 292 -1.70 -12.59 16.55
N TYR A 293 -2.90 -12.58 17.13
CA TYR A 293 -3.27 -13.20 18.41
C TYR A 293 -4.41 -14.23 18.31
N GLY A 294 -5.02 -14.41 17.15
CA GLY A 294 -6.10 -15.39 16.92
C GLY A 294 -6.22 -15.77 15.45
N ALA A 295 -7.15 -16.68 15.14
CA ALA A 295 -7.42 -17.06 13.76
C ALA A 295 -8.08 -15.89 13.01
N LEU A 296 -7.52 -15.51 11.84
CA LEU A 296 -8.17 -14.54 10.97
C LEU A 296 -9.38 -15.19 10.33
N LYS A 297 -10.50 -14.46 10.26
CA LYS A 297 -11.66 -14.85 9.48
C LYS A 297 -11.82 -13.86 8.34
N GLY A 298 -11.91 -14.35 7.12
CA GLY A 298 -12.10 -13.52 5.94
C GLY A 298 -13.58 -13.33 5.56
N THR A 299 -13.77 -12.73 4.39
CA THR A 299 -15.06 -12.29 3.84
C THR A 299 -15.50 -13.14 2.63
N GLN A 300 -14.94 -14.33 2.44
CA GLN A 300 -15.47 -15.28 1.45
C GLN A 300 -16.96 -15.55 1.71
N PRO A 301 -17.84 -15.55 0.72
CA PRO A 301 -19.26 -15.83 0.96
C PRO A 301 -19.53 -17.22 1.54
N GLU A 302 -20.61 -17.33 2.31
CA GLU A 302 -21.07 -18.60 2.87
C GLU A 302 -21.64 -19.54 1.80
N GLY A 303 -21.75 -20.83 2.13
CA GLY A 303 -22.25 -21.85 1.20
C GLY A 303 -21.24 -22.31 0.14
N GLY A 304 -20.01 -21.80 0.20
CA GLY A 304 -18.91 -22.24 -0.64
C GLY A 304 -18.54 -23.71 -0.44
N LYS A 305 -18.13 -24.38 -1.53
CA LYS A 305 -17.65 -25.76 -1.54
C LYS A 305 -16.23 -25.81 -2.10
N MET A 306 -15.38 -26.63 -1.48
CA MET A 306 -14.05 -26.97 -1.96
C MET A 306 -13.98 -28.49 -2.12
N GLN A 307 -13.77 -28.96 -3.34
CA GLN A 307 -13.63 -30.37 -3.68
C GLN A 307 -12.24 -30.64 -4.21
N ILE A 308 -11.68 -31.80 -3.86
CA ILE A 308 -10.34 -32.20 -4.28
C ILE A 308 -10.46 -33.52 -5.03
N ILE A 309 -9.98 -33.53 -6.26
CA ILE A 309 -9.90 -34.71 -7.12
C ILE A 309 -8.42 -35.01 -7.38
N GLN A 310 -8.09 -36.29 -7.52
CA GLN A 310 -6.75 -36.71 -7.92
C GLN A 310 -6.76 -37.09 -9.39
N ASP A 311 -5.85 -36.50 -10.14
CA ASP A 311 -5.59 -36.78 -11.55
C ASP A 311 -4.26 -37.52 -11.68
N SER A 312 -4.22 -38.57 -12.49
CA SER A 312 -3.03 -39.40 -12.71
C SER A 312 -1.91 -38.69 -13.45
N SER A 313 -2.21 -37.64 -14.21
CA SER A 313 -1.23 -36.89 -14.99
C SER A 313 -0.37 -35.97 -14.12
N SER A 314 0.89 -35.78 -14.52
CA SER A 314 1.83 -34.87 -13.85
C SER A 314 1.65 -33.42 -14.29
N LEU A 315 2.13 -32.49 -13.46
CA LEU A 315 2.33 -31.09 -13.83
C LEU A 315 3.78 -30.90 -14.31
N PRO A 316 4.03 -29.99 -15.26
CA PRO A 316 5.39 -29.64 -15.67
C PRO A 316 6.27 -29.24 -14.48
N GLY A 317 7.47 -29.84 -14.37
CA GLY A 317 8.40 -29.63 -13.26
C GLY A 317 8.14 -30.50 -12.02
N TYR A 318 7.14 -31.38 -12.08
CA TYR A 318 6.81 -32.37 -11.05
C TYR A 318 6.57 -33.74 -11.68
N GLU A 319 7.42 -34.12 -12.63
CA GLU A 319 7.38 -35.41 -13.30
C GLU A 319 7.45 -36.55 -12.27
N GLY A 320 6.62 -37.59 -12.45
CA GLY A 320 6.51 -38.71 -11.50
C GLY A 320 5.54 -38.47 -10.34
N TYR A 321 5.04 -37.25 -10.15
CA TYR A 321 3.95 -36.96 -9.21
C TYR A 321 2.60 -36.88 -9.93
N ARG A 322 1.54 -37.34 -9.27
CA ARG A 322 0.14 -37.11 -9.68
C ARG A 322 -0.26 -35.65 -9.42
N THR A 323 -1.45 -35.24 -9.85
CA THR A 323 -1.96 -33.88 -9.63
C THR A 323 -3.18 -33.90 -8.71
N LYS A 324 -3.22 -32.98 -7.74
CA LYS A 324 -4.43 -32.64 -7.00
C LYS A 324 -5.14 -31.49 -7.72
N VAL A 325 -6.34 -31.75 -8.21
CA VAL A 325 -7.22 -30.76 -8.82
C VAL A 325 -8.18 -30.28 -7.74
N ILE A 326 -8.20 -28.97 -7.50
CA ILE A 326 -9.04 -28.33 -6.50
C ILE A 326 -10.14 -27.58 -7.23
N HIS A 327 -11.40 -27.96 -6.99
CA HIS A 327 -12.57 -27.27 -7.49
C HIS A 327 -13.20 -26.45 -6.38
N TYR A 328 -13.23 -25.14 -6.57
CA TYR A 328 -13.97 -24.21 -5.73
C TYR A 328 -15.29 -23.85 -6.41
N TYR A 329 -16.34 -23.82 -5.61
CA TYR A 329 -17.64 -23.31 -6.02
C TYR A 329 -18.18 -22.38 -4.94
N ILE A 330 -18.40 -21.12 -5.28
CA ILE A 330 -19.09 -20.14 -4.44
C ILE A 330 -20.38 -19.76 -5.17
N PRO A 331 -21.57 -20.03 -4.60
CA PRO A 331 -22.84 -19.64 -5.23
C PRO A 331 -23.00 -18.12 -5.26
N SER A 332 -23.81 -17.60 -6.19
CA SER A 332 -24.28 -16.22 -6.13
C SER A 332 -25.16 -16.02 -4.90
N GLY A 333 -25.29 -14.78 -4.44
CA GLY A 333 -26.11 -14.47 -3.28
C GLY A 333 -26.23 -12.99 -3.00
N ILE A 334 -26.58 -12.64 -1.76
CA ILE A 334 -26.71 -11.26 -1.28
C ILE A 334 -25.55 -10.93 -0.34
N GLN A 335 -25.00 -9.73 -0.50
CA GLN A 335 -23.92 -9.21 0.33
C GLN A 335 -24.40 -8.96 1.76
N LYS A 336 -23.61 -9.40 2.74
CA LYS A 336 -23.85 -9.20 4.17
C LYS A 336 -23.11 -7.95 4.66
N GLU A 337 -23.27 -7.62 5.94
CA GLU A 337 -22.63 -6.45 6.58
C GLU A 337 -21.10 -6.46 6.47
N GLU A 338 -20.46 -7.64 6.36
CA GLU A 338 -19.01 -7.73 6.17
C GLU A 338 -18.52 -7.46 4.74
N HIS A 339 -19.42 -7.30 3.75
CA HIS A 339 -19.10 -7.12 2.34
C HIS A 339 -19.19 -5.65 1.90
N PRO A 340 -18.59 -5.28 0.74
CA PRO A 340 -18.51 -3.88 0.31
C PRO A 340 -19.86 -3.16 0.12
N ASN A 341 -20.89 -3.87 -0.36
CA ASN A 341 -22.21 -3.29 -0.62
C ASN A 341 -23.31 -4.15 0.03
N PRO A 342 -23.52 -4.07 1.36
CA PRO A 342 -24.53 -4.87 2.06
C PRO A 342 -25.92 -4.75 1.43
N GLY A 343 -26.63 -5.87 1.33
CA GLY A 343 -27.97 -5.95 0.71
C GLY A 343 -27.98 -6.03 -0.82
N GLN A 344 -26.87 -5.76 -1.51
CA GLN A 344 -26.79 -5.94 -2.97
C GLN A 344 -26.50 -7.39 -3.37
N PRO A 345 -26.95 -7.84 -4.54
CA PRO A 345 -26.54 -9.13 -5.07
C PRO A 345 -25.04 -9.14 -5.42
N TYR A 346 -24.47 -10.34 -5.43
CA TYR A 346 -23.15 -10.61 -6.01
C TYR A 346 -23.18 -11.86 -6.88
N ASP A 347 -22.33 -11.88 -7.91
CA ASP A 347 -22.15 -13.05 -8.78
C ASP A 347 -21.13 -14.02 -8.15
N GLY A 348 -21.54 -15.28 -8.03
CA GLY A 348 -20.70 -16.39 -7.57
C GLY A 348 -19.57 -16.73 -8.54
N ALA A 349 -18.76 -17.73 -8.17
CA ALA A 349 -17.65 -18.20 -9.01
C ALA A 349 -17.41 -19.70 -8.89
N SER A 350 -17.07 -20.31 -10.02
CA SER A 350 -16.49 -21.65 -10.10
C SER A 350 -15.05 -21.53 -10.57
N ARG A 351 -14.10 -22.11 -9.83
CA ARG A 351 -12.68 -22.01 -10.17
C ARG A 351 -11.98 -23.35 -9.95
N THR A 352 -11.03 -23.65 -10.82
CA THR A 352 -10.19 -24.84 -10.73
C THR A 352 -8.75 -24.43 -10.49
N ALA A 353 -8.07 -25.11 -9.59
CA ALA A 353 -6.65 -24.94 -9.31
C ALA A 353 -5.92 -26.28 -9.26
N TYR A 354 -4.60 -26.25 -9.44
CA TYR A 354 -3.77 -27.45 -9.51
C TYR A 354 -2.63 -27.39 -8.50
N LEU A 355 -2.34 -28.52 -7.85
CA LEU A 355 -1.14 -28.74 -7.05
C LEU A 355 -0.51 -30.09 -7.41
N PRO A 356 0.82 -30.23 -7.39
CA PRO A 356 1.43 -31.55 -7.47
C PRO A 356 1.08 -32.36 -6.21
N ASP A 357 0.85 -33.67 -6.35
CA ASP A 357 0.69 -34.60 -5.23
C ASP A 357 2.05 -35.02 -4.66
N SER A 358 2.91 -34.03 -4.41
CA SER A 358 4.18 -34.17 -3.70
C SER A 358 3.98 -33.97 -2.20
N SER A 359 5.02 -34.21 -1.40
CA SER A 359 5.00 -33.94 0.05
C SER A 359 4.68 -32.47 0.34
N GLU A 360 5.33 -31.55 -0.38
CA GLU A 360 5.12 -30.11 -0.25
C GLU A 360 3.74 -29.67 -0.79
N GLY A 361 3.32 -30.20 -1.94
CA GLY A 361 1.99 -29.90 -2.48
C GLY A 361 0.85 -30.35 -1.55
N ARG A 362 1.00 -31.51 -0.88
CA ARG A 362 0.05 -31.95 0.16
C ARG A 362 0.05 -31.05 1.40
N LYS A 363 1.20 -30.46 1.75
CA LYS A 363 1.28 -29.47 2.84
C LYS A 363 0.50 -28.20 2.46
N VAL A 364 0.76 -27.65 1.27
CA VAL A 364 0.02 -26.49 0.75
C VAL A 364 -1.48 -26.77 0.71
N LEU A 365 -1.88 -27.97 0.26
CA LEU A 365 -3.29 -28.35 0.21
C LEU A 365 -3.96 -28.31 1.59
N LYS A 366 -3.29 -28.76 2.65
CA LYS A 366 -3.82 -28.68 4.02
C LYS A 366 -4.02 -27.23 4.47
N LEU A 367 -3.06 -26.37 4.17
CA LEU A 367 -3.14 -24.94 4.49
C LEU A 367 -4.25 -24.24 3.71
N LEU A 368 -4.43 -24.56 2.42
CA LEU A 368 -5.53 -24.03 1.61
C LEU A 368 -6.91 -24.46 2.14
N LYS A 369 -7.05 -25.70 2.61
CA LYS A 369 -8.28 -26.16 3.28
C LYS A 369 -8.57 -25.32 4.53
N GLN A 370 -7.57 -25.12 5.39
CA GLN A 370 -7.71 -24.27 6.57
C GLN A 370 -8.07 -22.82 6.19
N ALA A 371 -7.41 -22.25 5.19
CA ALA A 371 -7.73 -20.91 4.69
C ALA A 371 -9.16 -20.82 4.14
N PHE A 372 -9.64 -21.84 3.44
CA PHE A 372 -11.01 -21.91 2.93
C PHE A 372 -12.03 -21.97 4.06
N GLU A 373 -11.81 -22.81 5.07
CA GLU A 373 -12.64 -22.90 6.29
C GLU A 373 -12.67 -21.57 7.05
N GLN A 374 -11.55 -20.86 7.07
CA GLN A 374 -11.42 -19.53 7.66
C GLN A 374 -11.93 -18.40 6.76
N ARG A 375 -12.57 -18.71 5.61
CA ARG A 375 -13.14 -17.73 4.66
C ARG A 375 -12.10 -16.79 4.02
N LEU A 376 -10.86 -17.23 3.86
CA LEU A 376 -9.72 -16.41 3.41
C LEU A 376 -9.33 -16.62 1.94
N ILE A 377 -9.87 -17.61 1.23
CA ILE A 377 -9.49 -17.89 -0.18
C ILE A 377 -10.13 -16.88 -1.14
N PHE A 378 -11.39 -16.52 -0.88
CA PHE A 378 -12.17 -15.59 -1.70
C PHE A 378 -12.62 -14.37 -0.90
N THR A 379 -13.10 -13.37 -1.63
CA THR A 379 -13.84 -12.21 -1.12
C THR A 379 -14.85 -11.75 -2.19
N ILE A 380 -15.68 -10.76 -1.86
CA ILE A 380 -16.46 -10.01 -2.85
C ILE A 380 -15.76 -8.69 -3.12
N GLY A 381 -15.64 -8.35 -4.39
CA GLY A 381 -15.02 -7.10 -4.80
C GLY A 381 -15.15 -6.87 -6.29
N SER A 382 -14.17 -6.18 -6.85
CA SER A 382 -14.06 -5.94 -8.28
C SER A 382 -13.08 -6.92 -8.90
N SER A 383 -13.48 -7.60 -9.97
CA SER A 383 -12.60 -8.46 -10.76
C SER A 383 -11.51 -7.61 -11.42
N SER A 384 -10.25 -7.93 -11.14
CA SER A 384 -9.10 -7.25 -11.76
C SER A 384 -9.01 -7.49 -13.27
N THR A 385 -9.51 -8.63 -13.76
CA THR A 385 -9.42 -8.98 -15.20
C THR A 385 -10.57 -8.43 -16.03
N THR A 386 -11.74 -8.20 -15.43
CA THR A 386 -12.95 -7.81 -16.17
C THR A 386 -13.57 -6.50 -15.70
N GLY A 387 -13.07 -5.90 -14.63
CA GLY A 387 -13.61 -4.67 -14.03
C GLY A 387 -14.99 -4.80 -13.38
N ARG A 388 -15.62 -5.98 -13.45
CA ARG A 388 -16.95 -6.23 -12.86
C ARG A 388 -16.87 -6.14 -11.34
N SER A 389 -17.69 -5.26 -10.75
CA SER A 389 -17.90 -5.16 -9.30
C SER A 389 -18.94 -6.17 -8.82
N ASN A 390 -19.03 -6.36 -7.50
CA ASN A 390 -19.98 -7.27 -6.87
C ASN A 390 -19.83 -8.72 -7.36
N VAL A 391 -18.59 -9.19 -7.49
CA VAL A 391 -18.30 -10.57 -7.90
C VAL A 391 -17.35 -11.24 -6.92
N VAL A 392 -17.37 -12.58 -6.90
CA VAL A 392 -16.40 -13.37 -6.13
C VAL A 392 -15.02 -13.34 -6.77
N THR A 393 -14.04 -12.82 -6.03
CA THR A 393 -12.63 -12.68 -6.44
C THR A 393 -11.70 -13.44 -5.49
N TRP A 394 -10.49 -13.74 -5.96
CA TRP A 394 -9.41 -14.26 -5.10
C TRP A 394 -9.03 -13.22 -4.03
N ASN A 395 -8.56 -13.67 -2.86
CA ASN A 395 -8.21 -12.82 -1.72
C ASN A 395 -6.71 -12.93 -1.36
N ASP A 396 -5.86 -12.54 -2.31
CA ASP A 396 -4.39 -12.49 -2.20
C ASP A 396 -3.70 -13.81 -1.83
N ILE A 397 -4.32 -14.94 -2.16
CA ILE A 397 -3.71 -16.28 -2.10
C ILE A 397 -3.70 -16.85 -3.51
N HIS A 398 -2.53 -16.88 -4.13
CA HIS A 398 -2.40 -17.25 -5.52
C HIS A 398 -2.63 -18.74 -5.75
N HIS A 399 -3.41 -19.03 -6.79
CA HIS A 399 -3.71 -20.37 -7.23
C HIS A 399 -3.19 -20.59 -8.65
N LYS A 400 -2.73 -21.81 -8.93
CA LYS A 400 -2.39 -22.21 -10.29
C LYS A 400 -3.64 -22.66 -11.01
N THR A 401 -4.24 -21.77 -11.81
CA THR A 401 -5.47 -22.04 -12.56
C THR A 401 -5.23 -22.60 -13.95
N SER A 402 -3.97 -22.68 -14.38
CA SER A 402 -3.53 -23.39 -15.58
C SER A 402 -2.59 -24.53 -15.20
N ARG A 403 -2.56 -25.59 -16.01
CA ARG A 403 -1.57 -26.66 -15.88
C ARG A 403 -0.25 -26.33 -16.58
N PHE A 404 -0.27 -25.37 -17.51
CA PHE A 404 0.83 -25.06 -18.42
C PHE A 404 1.01 -23.54 -18.57
N GLY A 405 2.09 -23.11 -19.23
CA GLY A 405 2.33 -21.70 -19.55
C GLY A 405 3.07 -20.91 -18.46
N GLY A 406 3.54 -21.59 -17.42
CA GLY A 406 4.37 -20.98 -16.37
C GLY A 406 3.67 -19.87 -15.57
N PRO A 407 4.43 -19.05 -14.81
CA PRO A 407 3.87 -18.08 -13.89
C PRO A 407 2.95 -17.04 -14.54
N THR A 408 3.28 -16.57 -15.75
CA THR A 408 2.53 -15.55 -16.49
C THR A 408 1.14 -16.01 -16.92
N ALA A 409 0.96 -17.32 -17.13
CA ALA A 409 -0.34 -17.92 -17.44
C ALA A 409 -1.01 -18.54 -16.20
N TYR A 410 -0.55 -18.20 -14.99
CA TYR A 410 -1.01 -18.81 -13.73
C TYR A 410 -0.88 -20.34 -13.73
N GLY A 411 0.16 -20.87 -14.41
CA GLY A 411 0.38 -22.29 -14.58
C GLY A 411 1.79 -22.77 -14.24
N TYR A 412 2.09 -23.99 -14.66
CA TYR A 412 3.37 -24.67 -14.44
C TYR A 412 4.19 -24.74 -15.75
N PRO A 413 5.53 -24.91 -15.69
CA PRO A 413 6.35 -25.01 -14.47
C PRO A 413 6.49 -23.66 -13.76
N ASP A 414 6.50 -23.69 -12.43
CA ASP A 414 6.80 -22.55 -11.56
C ASP A 414 7.49 -23.09 -10.29
N PRO A 415 8.84 -23.07 -10.25
CA PRO A 415 9.59 -23.68 -9.16
C PRO A 415 9.39 -22.97 -7.82
N ASP A 416 9.02 -21.68 -7.83
CA ASP A 416 8.89 -20.86 -6.62
C ASP A 416 7.46 -20.82 -6.08
N TYR A 417 6.47 -21.36 -6.81
CA TYR A 417 5.07 -21.25 -6.45
C TYR A 417 4.73 -21.82 -5.07
N LEU A 418 5.15 -23.05 -4.77
CA LEU A 418 4.78 -23.71 -3.50
C LEU A 418 5.34 -22.96 -2.29
N LYS A 419 6.54 -22.37 -2.43
CA LYS A 419 7.12 -21.49 -1.40
C LYS A 419 6.33 -20.20 -1.26
N ARG A 420 6.07 -19.51 -2.39
CA ARG A 420 5.36 -18.22 -2.41
C ARG A 420 3.95 -18.34 -1.81
N VAL A 421 3.18 -19.36 -2.18
CA VAL A 421 1.82 -19.55 -1.62
C VAL A 421 1.85 -19.87 -0.13
N GLN A 422 2.87 -20.57 0.38
CA GLN A 422 3.05 -20.75 1.83
C GLN A 422 3.34 -19.43 2.55
N GLU A 423 4.10 -18.52 1.94
CA GLU A 423 4.37 -17.19 2.49
C GLU A 423 3.11 -16.32 2.50
N GLU A 424 2.30 -16.37 1.44
CA GLU A 424 0.99 -15.70 1.35
C GLU A 424 0.00 -16.22 2.42
N LEU A 425 -0.10 -17.54 2.55
CA LEU A 425 -0.92 -18.19 3.59
C LEU A 425 -0.47 -17.78 4.99
N LYS A 426 0.85 -17.76 5.24
CA LYS A 426 1.42 -17.31 6.51
C LYS A 426 1.12 -15.84 6.79
N ALA A 427 1.16 -14.98 5.77
CA ALA A 427 0.79 -13.57 5.90
C ALA A 427 -0.71 -13.39 6.25
N LYS A 428 -1.56 -14.35 5.83
CA LYS A 428 -2.98 -14.45 6.21
C LYS A 428 -3.20 -15.24 7.51
N GLY A 429 -2.14 -15.54 8.28
CA GLY A 429 -2.25 -16.19 9.59
C GLY A 429 -2.46 -17.71 9.54
N ILE A 430 -2.20 -18.35 8.40
CA ILE A 430 -2.32 -19.80 8.18
C ILE A 430 -0.92 -20.41 8.15
N CYS A 431 -0.59 -21.25 9.14
CA CYS A 431 0.76 -21.80 9.32
C CYS A 431 0.80 -23.31 9.59
#